data_AF-A0A927RNF3-F1
#
_entry.id   AF-A0A927RNF3-F1
#
_cell.length_a   1.000
_cell.length_b   1.000
_cell.length_c   1.000
_cell.angle_alpha   90.00
_cell.angle_beta   90.00
_cell.angle_gamma   90.00
#
_symmetry.space_group_name_H-M   'P 1'
#
loop_
_entity.id
_entity.type
_entity.pdbx_description
1 polymer ?
#
loop_
_entity_poly.entity_id
_entity_poly.type
_entity_poly.pdbx_seq_one_letter_code
_entity_poly.pdbx_strand_id
1 'polypeptide(L)'
;MIIDLSNTTASKIASALVKARRSAGSPAMGMVLTLIVVADESNHYDAMKAAMEAAKEHPSRILGVIPRGGRGAARLDAEVRVGGESGSGESVLLRLYGELSRHAESVVMPLLLPESPVVVWWPNKAPDVPSEDPVGQLSQRRVTDAAASRRPLATLSGFCHRYQPGDTDLSWTRTTPWRALLAAALDQPHGAISAATVEAERGNASADLLAAWIGGRLGIPTKIKVSRGPGITAAILHTDRGDLSITRPDGRLAQYSVPGQPNRHVALKRRETYELLAEELRRLDPDDVYAETVDELLRRTTGGGEQLVEAGARRASGATTANGATATRASTDSGDSAGSTNSTRSANSTGSRDSAGSGDKDTAKKTPAKKSAAKKAPAKKSAAKKTPAKKTSPAARATATKSAATLSTAAGSAAKKAAKKAAKSASSTGQKSTARGGSARKATSRKSASGSSEAGR
;
A
#
# COMPACT_ATOMS: atom_id res chain seq x y z
N MET A 1 19.57 -4.85 18.05
CA MET A 1 20.69 -3.89 18.16
C MET A 1 20.41 -2.72 17.23
N ILE A 2 20.79 -1.49 17.62
CA ILE A 2 20.70 -0.27 16.79
C ILE A 2 22.10 0.33 16.64
N ILE A 3 22.43 0.87 15.46
CA ILE A 3 23.67 1.60 15.17
C ILE A 3 23.33 2.83 14.31
N ASP A 4 23.53 4.03 14.86
CA ASP A 4 23.38 5.28 14.14
C ASP A 4 24.68 5.68 13.41
N LEU A 5 24.54 6.18 12.17
CA LEU A 5 25.63 6.54 11.29
C LEU A 5 25.34 7.88 10.60
N SER A 6 25.77 8.99 11.20
CA SER A 6 25.67 10.33 10.59
C SER A 6 26.77 10.58 9.55
N ASN A 7 26.45 11.31 8.48
CA ASN A 7 27.38 11.66 7.39
C ASN A 7 28.22 10.46 6.88
N THR A 8 27.51 9.41 6.47
CA THR A 8 28.05 8.07 6.20
C THR A 8 28.09 7.74 4.70
N THR A 9 28.52 6.52 4.36
CA THR A 9 28.54 5.99 2.98
C THR A 9 27.88 4.61 2.97
N ALA A 10 27.36 4.17 1.82
CA ALA A 10 26.78 2.82 1.70
C ALA A 10 27.77 1.71 2.09
N SER A 11 29.06 1.87 1.79
CA SER A 11 30.13 0.95 2.23
C SER A 11 30.31 0.89 3.75
N LYS A 12 30.16 2.00 4.47
CA LYS A 12 30.15 2.03 5.95
C LYS A 12 28.88 1.37 6.51
N ILE A 13 27.73 1.55 5.87
CA ILE A 13 26.45 0.92 6.25
C ILE A 13 26.51 -0.60 6.06
N ALA A 14 26.99 -1.09 4.92
CA ALA A 14 27.23 -2.52 4.67
C ALA A 14 28.19 -3.13 5.70
N SER A 15 29.26 -2.41 6.02
CA SER A 15 30.20 -2.80 7.09
C SER A 15 29.54 -2.85 8.48
N ALA A 16 28.61 -1.93 8.77
CA ALA A 16 27.85 -1.91 10.02
C ALA A 16 26.81 -3.04 10.12
N LEU A 17 26.16 -3.42 9.01
CA LEU A 17 25.30 -4.61 8.93
C LEU A 17 26.08 -5.89 9.27
N VAL A 18 27.23 -6.11 8.62
CA VAL A 18 28.13 -7.25 8.93
C VAL A 18 28.61 -7.18 10.39
N LYS A 19 28.93 -5.97 10.87
CA LYS A 19 29.13 -5.61 12.29
C LYS A 19 28.03 -6.22 13.19
N ALA A 20 26.82 -5.71 13.05
CA ALA A 20 25.68 -6.03 13.90
C ALA A 20 25.26 -7.50 13.81
N ARG A 21 25.29 -8.10 12.61
CA ARG A 21 24.98 -9.52 12.41
C ARG A 21 25.93 -10.44 13.19
N ARG A 22 27.24 -10.17 13.15
CA ARG A 22 28.24 -10.90 13.96
C ARG A 22 27.98 -10.72 15.46
N SER A 23 27.68 -9.50 15.91
CA SER A 23 27.33 -9.22 17.31
C SER A 23 26.00 -9.85 17.76
N ALA A 24 25.07 -10.12 16.84
CA ALA A 24 23.79 -10.79 17.12
C ALA A 24 23.90 -12.33 17.17
N GLY A 25 25.07 -12.91 16.91
CA GLY A 25 25.31 -14.36 17.02
C GLY A 25 24.69 -15.23 15.91
N SER A 26 24.00 -14.65 14.93
CA SER A 26 23.40 -15.37 13.80
C SER A 26 24.09 -14.99 12.47
N PRO A 27 25.08 -15.77 11.99
CA PRO A 27 25.86 -15.40 10.81
C PRO A 27 25.08 -15.52 9.50
N ALA A 28 24.08 -16.40 9.45
CA ALA A 28 23.22 -16.64 8.30
C ALA A 28 21.77 -16.32 8.68
N MET A 29 21.28 -15.18 8.20
CA MET A 29 19.85 -14.84 8.25
C MET A 29 19.24 -15.28 6.93
N GLY A 30 18.31 -16.24 6.97
CA GLY A 30 17.66 -16.83 5.80
C GLY A 30 16.64 -15.88 5.16
N MET A 31 17.11 -14.73 4.69
CA MET A 31 16.31 -13.71 4.04
C MET A 31 16.04 -14.13 2.58
N VAL A 32 14.81 -13.99 2.12
CA VAL A 32 14.35 -14.43 0.80
C VAL A 32 14.21 -13.27 -0.21
N LEU A 33 14.23 -12.01 0.25
CA LEU A 33 14.14 -10.82 -0.59
C LEU A 33 14.70 -9.56 0.09
N THR A 34 14.96 -8.53 -0.70
CA THR A 34 15.16 -7.15 -0.23
C THR A 34 13.91 -6.33 -0.47
N LEU A 35 13.34 -5.73 0.58
CA LEU A 35 12.19 -4.85 0.51
C LEU A 35 12.64 -3.40 0.70
N ILE A 36 12.52 -2.57 -0.33
CA ILE A 36 12.81 -1.14 -0.28
C ILE A 36 11.50 -0.40 0.00
N VAL A 37 11.49 0.50 0.99
CA VAL A 37 10.30 1.23 1.42
C VAL A 37 10.56 2.73 1.27
N VAL A 38 9.99 3.35 0.23
CA VAL A 38 10.26 4.76 -0.12
C VAL A 38 9.17 5.65 0.47
N ALA A 39 9.48 6.36 1.56
CA ALA A 39 8.51 7.12 2.35
C ALA A 39 9.04 8.50 2.76
N ASP A 40 8.14 9.45 2.98
CA ASP A 40 8.51 10.74 3.56
C ASP A 40 8.74 10.67 5.08
N GLU A 41 9.39 11.70 5.65
CA GLU A 41 9.75 11.74 7.07
C GLU A 41 8.53 11.70 8.01
N SER A 42 7.33 12.09 7.56
CA SER A 42 6.09 11.98 8.35
C SER A 42 5.52 10.56 8.38
N ASN A 43 5.59 9.83 7.26
CA ASN A 43 4.96 8.51 7.10
C ASN A 43 5.91 7.31 7.33
N HIS A 44 7.23 7.54 7.38
CA HIS A 44 8.22 6.46 7.45
C HIS A 44 8.05 5.49 8.64
N TYR A 45 7.54 5.96 9.79
CA TYR A 45 7.42 5.14 10.99
C TYR A 45 6.41 3.99 10.80
N ASP A 46 5.19 4.30 10.37
CA ASP A 46 4.15 3.29 10.15
C ASP A 46 4.44 2.42 8.92
N ALA A 47 5.10 2.97 7.90
CA ALA A 47 5.58 2.20 6.75
C ALA A 47 6.64 1.16 7.16
N MET A 48 7.69 1.57 7.90
CA MET A 48 8.73 0.66 8.38
C MET A 48 8.16 -0.38 9.36
N LYS A 49 7.20 0.01 10.20
CA LYS A 49 6.47 -0.91 11.09
C LYS A 49 5.66 -1.95 10.29
N ALA A 50 4.92 -1.54 9.27
CA ALA A 50 4.18 -2.46 8.41
C ALA A 50 5.10 -3.43 7.65
N ALA A 51 6.26 -2.96 7.19
CA ALA A 51 7.29 -3.80 6.60
C ALA A 51 7.89 -4.81 7.60
N MET A 52 8.17 -4.41 8.84
CA MET A 52 8.67 -5.32 9.89
C MET A 52 7.63 -6.36 10.33
N GLU A 53 6.34 -6.03 10.30
CA GLU A 53 5.25 -7.00 10.53
C GLU A 53 5.13 -8.00 9.36
N ALA A 54 5.14 -7.53 8.10
CA ALA A 54 5.14 -8.40 6.92
C ALA A 54 6.37 -9.31 6.86
N ALA A 55 7.54 -8.83 7.31
CA ALA A 55 8.78 -9.59 7.36
C ALA A 55 8.79 -10.76 8.37
N LYS A 56 7.72 -10.95 9.16
CA LYS A 56 7.49 -12.15 9.99
C LYS A 56 7.05 -13.35 9.17
N GLU A 57 6.32 -13.11 8.07
CA GLU A 57 5.98 -14.13 7.08
C GLU A 57 7.06 -14.22 5.98
N HIS A 58 7.68 -13.09 5.64
CA HIS A 58 8.67 -12.97 4.56
C HIS A 58 10.03 -12.45 5.07
N PRO A 59 10.90 -13.29 5.67
CA PRO A 59 12.19 -12.88 6.19
C PRO A 59 12.99 -12.11 5.13
N SER A 60 13.35 -10.87 5.43
CA SER A 60 13.82 -9.93 4.41
C SER A 60 14.80 -8.90 4.97
N ARG A 61 15.58 -8.28 4.08
CA ARG A 61 16.29 -7.04 4.37
C ARG A 61 15.38 -5.86 4.02
N ILE A 62 15.06 -5.03 4.99
CA ILE A 62 14.21 -3.84 4.80
C ILE A 62 15.10 -2.60 4.63
N LEU A 63 14.99 -1.89 3.52
CA LEU A 63 15.70 -0.64 3.24
C LEU A 63 14.69 0.50 3.16
N GLY A 64 14.46 1.17 4.30
CA GLY A 64 13.66 2.39 4.35
C GLY A 64 14.43 3.56 3.76
N VAL A 65 13.86 4.23 2.76
CA VAL A 65 14.47 5.37 2.05
C VAL A 65 13.63 6.61 2.29
N ILE A 66 14.22 7.61 2.94
CA ILE A 66 13.63 8.93 3.16
C ILE A 66 14.39 9.97 2.30
N PRO A 67 13.89 10.30 1.09
CA PRO A 67 14.49 11.32 0.23
C PRO A 67 14.09 12.72 0.74
N ARG A 68 15.01 13.40 1.43
CA ARG A 68 14.85 14.75 1.97
C ARG A 68 15.41 15.81 1.01
N GLY A 69 14.69 15.98 -0.10
CA GLY A 69 15.00 17.01 -1.10
C GLY A 69 14.95 18.42 -0.52
N GLY A 70 15.88 19.27 -0.92
CA GLY A 70 16.00 20.65 -0.45
C GLY A 70 17.32 21.30 -0.85
N ARG A 71 17.51 22.56 -0.46
CA ARG A 71 18.81 23.26 -0.61
C ARG A 71 19.74 22.87 0.54
N GLY A 72 20.88 22.26 0.23
CA GLY A 72 21.87 21.83 1.21
C GLY A 72 22.89 20.87 0.60
N ALA A 73 23.99 20.62 1.30
CA ALA A 73 25.02 19.67 0.86
C ALA A 73 24.47 18.23 0.78
N ALA A 74 25.00 17.44 -0.16
CA ALA A 74 24.72 16.01 -0.25
C ALA A 74 25.16 15.31 1.05
N ARG A 75 24.23 14.65 1.74
CA ARG A 75 24.52 13.87 2.96
C ARG A 75 23.69 12.60 3.01
N LEU A 76 24.29 11.54 3.53
CA LEU A 76 23.59 10.32 3.95
C LEU A 76 23.70 10.19 5.47
N ASP A 77 22.57 10.04 6.15
CA ASP A 77 22.54 9.46 7.50
C ASP A 77 21.83 8.09 7.43
N ALA A 78 22.21 7.16 8.30
CA ALA A 78 21.57 5.85 8.38
C ALA A 78 21.42 5.35 9.81
N GLU A 79 20.30 4.68 10.09
CA GLU A 79 20.08 3.90 11.31
C GLU A 79 20.01 2.42 10.93
N VAL A 80 20.93 1.60 11.43
CA VAL A 80 21.00 0.16 11.15
C VAL A 80 20.45 -0.62 12.35
N ARG A 81 19.39 -1.41 12.14
CA ARG A 81 18.77 -2.28 13.15
C ARG A 81 18.91 -3.75 12.76
N VAL A 82 19.50 -4.55 13.63
CA VAL A 82 19.65 -6.01 13.47
C VAL A 82 19.28 -6.72 14.78
N GLY A 83 18.28 -7.59 14.71
CA GLY A 83 17.77 -8.39 15.84
C GLY A 83 17.01 -7.58 16.91
N GLY A 84 15.98 -8.19 17.48
CA GLY A 84 15.06 -7.56 18.45
C GLY A 84 13.67 -7.39 17.84
N GLU A 85 13.06 -6.22 18.04
CA GLU A 85 11.69 -5.92 17.55
C GLU A 85 11.57 -5.93 16.01
N SER A 86 12.69 -5.80 15.28
CA SER A 86 12.74 -5.91 13.80
C SER A 86 12.53 -7.33 13.25
N GLY A 87 12.13 -8.30 14.10
CA GLY A 87 11.84 -9.67 13.69
C GLY A 87 13.06 -10.45 13.25
N SER A 88 12.87 -11.36 12.29
CA SER A 88 13.93 -12.22 11.73
C SER A 88 14.75 -11.55 10.61
N GLY A 89 14.63 -10.22 10.46
CA GLY A 89 15.22 -9.44 9.38
C GLY A 89 16.29 -8.44 9.83
N GLU A 90 17.02 -7.90 8.85
CA GLU A 90 17.83 -6.70 9.01
C GLU A 90 17.02 -5.51 8.49
N SER A 91 17.05 -4.36 9.17
CA SER A 91 16.45 -3.14 8.64
C SER A 91 17.41 -1.95 8.71
N VAL A 92 17.41 -1.14 7.66
CA VAL A 92 18.18 0.11 7.60
C VAL A 92 17.23 1.24 7.22
N LEU A 93 17.29 2.34 7.97
CA LEU A 93 16.56 3.56 7.65
C LEU A 93 17.54 4.62 7.16
N LEU A 94 17.45 4.96 5.88
CA LEU A 94 18.33 5.88 5.15
C LEU A 94 17.68 7.26 5.03
N ARG A 95 18.38 8.32 5.43
CA ARG A 95 17.97 9.72 5.22
C ARG A 95 18.94 10.39 4.26
N LEU A 96 18.44 10.73 3.07
CA LEU A 96 19.22 11.26 1.95
C LEU A 96 18.92 12.76 1.81
N TYR A 97 19.93 13.61 1.90
CA TYR A 97 19.79 15.08 1.90
C TYR A 97 20.46 15.71 0.68
N GLY A 98 19.97 16.88 0.27
CA GLY A 98 20.52 17.64 -0.85
C GLY A 98 20.36 16.87 -2.16
N GLU A 99 21.37 16.95 -3.03
CA GLU A 99 21.36 16.27 -4.34
C GLU A 99 21.28 14.75 -4.22
N LEU A 100 21.79 14.15 -3.13
CA LEU A 100 21.72 12.72 -2.91
C LEU A 100 20.27 12.20 -2.83
N SER A 101 19.29 13.05 -2.48
CA SER A 101 17.87 12.66 -2.48
C SER A 101 17.31 12.39 -3.89
N ARG A 102 18.09 12.62 -4.96
CA ARG A 102 17.77 12.28 -6.35
C ARG A 102 18.50 11.03 -6.86
N HIS A 103 19.41 10.49 -6.06
CA HIS A 103 20.30 9.37 -6.41
C HIS A 103 20.20 8.26 -5.34
N ALA A 104 18.97 7.86 -5.06
CA ALA A 104 18.65 6.89 -4.01
C ALA A 104 19.03 5.46 -4.42
N GLU A 105 18.88 5.13 -5.70
CA GLU A 105 19.32 3.88 -6.32
C GLU A 105 20.82 3.63 -6.10
N SER A 106 21.67 4.66 -6.24
CA SER A 106 23.12 4.59 -6.03
C SER A 106 23.49 4.30 -4.57
N VAL A 107 22.63 4.65 -3.61
CA VAL A 107 22.80 4.33 -2.18
C VAL A 107 22.26 2.93 -1.85
N VAL A 108 21.15 2.54 -2.48
CA VAL A 108 20.41 1.29 -2.20
C VAL A 108 21.07 0.07 -2.87
N MET A 109 21.53 0.19 -4.11
CA MET A 109 22.15 -0.89 -4.89
C MET A 109 23.26 -1.67 -4.13
N PRO A 110 24.28 -1.03 -3.53
CA PRO A 110 25.30 -1.73 -2.73
C PRO A 110 24.81 -2.26 -1.36
N LEU A 111 23.54 -2.05 -1.00
CA LEU A 111 22.90 -2.57 0.21
C LEU A 111 21.90 -3.71 -0.06
N LEU A 112 21.66 -4.05 -1.33
CA LEU A 112 20.84 -5.19 -1.72
C LEU A 112 21.43 -6.52 -1.22
N LEU A 113 20.61 -7.57 -1.21
CA LEU A 113 21.08 -8.95 -1.04
C LEU A 113 21.43 -9.54 -2.42
N PRO A 114 22.64 -10.11 -2.62
CA PRO A 114 22.98 -10.84 -3.84
C PRO A 114 21.99 -11.98 -4.13
N GLU A 115 21.74 -12.25 -5.40
CA GLU A 115 20.86 -13.33 -5.92
C GLU A 115 19.45 -13.40 -5.30
N SER A 116 18.99 -12.31 -4.69
CA SER A 116 17.72 -12.24 -3.96
C SER A 116 16.77 -11.26 -4.66
N PRO A 117 15.49 -11.61 -4.88
CA PRO A 117 14.50 -10.69 -5.41
C PRO A 117 14.43 -9.36 -4.65
N VAL A 118 14.14 -8.29 -5.39
CA VAL A 118 14.01 -6.93 -4.89
C VAL A 118 12.58 -6.44 -5.14
N VAL A 119 11.96 -5.94 -4.08
CA VAL A 119 10.61 -5.38 -4.08
C VAL A 119 10.70 -3.92 -3.65
N VAL A 120 10.08 -3.00 -4.38
CA VAL A 120 9.94 -1.59 -3.95
C VAL A 120 8.49 -1.33 -3.57
N TRP A 121 8.28 -0.63 -2.45
CA TRP A 121 6.97 -0.22 -1.98
C TRP A 121 6.91 1.27 -1.67
N TRP A 122 5.92 1.94 -2.26
CA TRP A 122 5.56 3.34 -1.96
C TRP A 122 4.24 3.37 -1.16
N PRO A 123 4.26 3.55 0.17
CA PRO A 123 3.07 3.51 1.03
C PRO A 123 2.09 4.67 0.85
N ASN A 124 2.49 5.77 0.20
CA ASN A 124 1.68 6.99 0.12
C ASN A 124 1.82 7.73 -1.22
N LYS A 125 3.04 8.17 -1.55
CA LYS A 125 3.35 8.87 -2.80
C LYS A 125 4.35 8.06 -3.63
N ALA A 126 3.82 7.32 -4.60
CA ALA A 126 4.61 6.74 -5.66
C ALA A 126 5.07 7.80 -6.68
N PRO A 127 6.11 7.51 -7.50
CA PRO A 127 6.31 8.16 -8.79
C PRO A 127 5.10 7.97 -9.72
N ASP A 128 5.00 8.80 -10.77
CA ASP A 128 3.96 8.65 -11.78
C ASP A 128 4.10 7.35 -12.61
N VAL A 129 5.33 6.87 -12.81
CA VAL A 129 5.63 5.59 -13.48
C VAL A 129 6.58 4.79 -12.59
N PRO A 130 6.09 3.81 -11.81
CA PRO A 130 6.92 3.01 -10.90
C PRO A 130 8.10 2.30 -11.57
N SER A 131 7.94 1.85 -12.82
CA SER A 131 9.01 1.18 -13.59
C SER A 131 10.10 2.10 -14.10
N GLU A 132 9.86 3.41 -14.23
CA GLU A 132 10.86 4.39 -14.70
C GLU A 132 11.63 5.05 -13.55
N ASP A 133 11.10 5.02 -12.33
CA ASP A 133 11.79 5.54 -11.14
C ASP A 133 13.13 4.81 -10.91
N PRO A 134 14.24 5.52 -10.63
CA PRO A 134 15.56 4.89 -10.49
C PRO A 134 15.65 3.81 -9.40
N VAL A 135 14.87 3.92 -8.32
CA VAL A 135 14.78 2.89 -7.28
C VAL A 135 13.86 1.76 -7.74
N GLY A 136 12.75 2.10 -8.42
CA GLY A 136 11.84 1.15 -9.06
C GLY A 136 12.53 0.22 -10.07
N GLN A 137 13.45 0.74 -10.88
CA GLN A 137 14.25 -0.03 -11.84
C GLN A 137 15.12 -1.13 -11.19
N LEU A 138 15.44 -1.02 -9.89
CA LEU A 138 16.17 -2.08 -9.16
C LEU A 138 15.30 -3.31 -8.82
N SER A 139 14.00 -3.29 -9.12
CA SER A 139 13.01 -4.22 -8.56
C SER A 139 12.13 -4.93 -9.58
N GLN A 140 11.86 -6.21 -9.30
CA GLN A 140 10.96 -7.03 -10.13
C GLN A 140 9.49 -6.78 -9.78
N ARG A 141 9.18 -6.51 -8.50
CA ARG A 141 7.83 -6.22 -7.99
C ARG A 141 7.78 -4.79 -7.42
N ARG A 142 6.81 -3.99 -7.88
CA ARG A 142 6.67 -2.56 -7.57
C ARG A 142 5.28 -2.28 -7.03
N VAL A 143 5.20 -2.03 -5.73
CA VAL A 143 3.96 -1.96 -4.95
C VAL A 143 3.59 -0.51 -4.67
N THR A 144 2.36 -0.12 -4.98
CA THR A 144 1.80 1.23 -4.77
C THR A 144 0.54 1.16 -3.89
N ASP A 145 0.03 2.29 -3.40
CA ASP A 145 -1.28 2.34 -2.72
C ASP A 145 -2.04 3.63 -3.07
N ALA A 146 -2.82 3.59 -4.14
CA ALA A 146 -3.68 4.70 -4.57
C ALA A 146 -4.72 5.07 -3.50
N ALA A 147 -5.19 4.12 -2.68
CA ALA A 147 -6.13 4.40 -1.59
C ALA A 147 -5.50 5.20 -0.43
N ALA A 148 -4.17 5.20 -0.29
CA ALA A 148 -3.42 6.06 0.62
C ALA A 148 -3.14 7.48 0.03
N SER A 149 -3.50 7.73 -1.23
CA SER A 149 -3.27 9.02 -1.90
C SER A 149 -4.41 10.04 -1.66
N ARG A 150 -4.16 11.33 -1.95
CA ARG A 150 -5.17 12.40 -1.82
C ARG A 150 -6.31 12.33 -2.84
N ARG A 151 -6.17 11.58 -3.93
CA ARG A 151 -7.19 11.46 -5.01
C ARG A 151 -7.23 10.02 -5.56
N PRO A 152 -7.69 9.03 -4.78
CA PRO A 152 -7.48 7.61 -5.10
C PRO A 152 -7.83 7.18 -6.51
N LEU A 153 -9.00 7.56 -7.04
CA LEU A 153 -9.39 7.18 -8.41
C LEU A 153 -8.49 7.82 -9.50
N ALA A 154 -8.00 9.04 -9.28
CA ALA A 154 -7.12 9.70 -10.24
C ALA A 154 -5.70 9.12 -10.19
N THR A 155 -5.21 8.78 -8.99
CA THR A 155 -3.93 8.09 -8.79
C THR A 155 -3.97 6.69 -9.40
N LEU A 156 -5.00 5.90 -9.10
CA LEU A 156 -5.21 4.57 -9.68
C LEU A 156 -5.27 4.65 -11.21
N SER A 157 -6.11 5.54 -11.76
CA SER A 157 -6.20 5.72 -13.22
C SER A 157 -4.86 6.11 -13.84
N GLY A 158 -4.05 6.93 -13.15
CA GLY A 158 -2.68 7.27 -13.56
C GLY A 158 -1.75 6.05 -13.64
N PHE A 159 -1.80 5.15 -12.66
CA PHE A 159 -1.06 3.89 -12.69
C PHE A 159 -1.59 2.95 -13.78
N CYS A 160 -2.92 2.83 -13.94
CA CYS A 160 -3.54 1.99 -14.97
C CYS A 160 -3.05 2.36 -16.39
N HIS A 161 -3.03 3.64 -16.74
CA HIS A 161 -2.57 4.12 -18.06
C HIS A 161 -1.07 3.86 -18.33
N ARG A 162 -0.29 3.51 -17.30
CA ARG A 162 1.18 3.42 -17.36
C ARG A 162 1.70 2.13 -16.73
N TYR A 163 0.83 1.11 -16.64
CA TYR A 163 1.10 -0.19 -16.06
C TYR A 163 2.25 -0.90 -16.79
N GLN A 164 3.20 -1.45 -16.03
CA GLN A 164 4.21 -2.38 -16.54
C GLN A 164 4.18 -3.71 -15.77
N PRO A 165 4.55 -4.84 -16.40
CA PRO A 165 4.66 -6.13 -15.72
C PRO A 165 5.52 -6.05 -14.45
N GLY A 166 4.95 -6.53 -13.33
CA GLY A 166 5.54 -6.39 -11.99
C GLY A 166 5.02 -5.22 -11.16
N ASP A 167 4.25 -4.29 -11.75
CA ASP A 167 3.51 -3.28 -10.99
C ASP A 167 2.28 -3.90 -10.30
N THR A 168 1.92 -3.35 -9.13
CA THR A 168 0.71 -3.68 -8.37
C THR A 168 0.30 -2.51 -7.47
N ASP A 169 -0.98 -2.43 -7.12
CA ASP A 169 -1.52 -1.43 -6.18
C ASP A 169 -2.27 -2.15 -5.05
N LEU A 170 -2.03 -1.78 -3.79
CA LEU A 170 -2.69 -2.41 -2.64
C LEU A 170 -4.22 -2.27 -2.66
N SER A 171 -4.78 -1.36 -3.47
CA SER A 171 -6.20 -1.31 -3.80
C SER A 171 -6.71 -2.59 -4.44
N TRP A 172 -5.88 -3.28 -5.24
CA TRP A 172 -6.16 -4.61 -5.80
C TRP A 172 -6.10 -5.69 -4.72
N THR A 173 -5.03 -5.72 -3.91
CA THR A 173 -4.86 -6.65 -2.78
C THR A 173 -6.02 -6.54 -1.77
N ARG A 174 -6.57 -5.34 -1.56
CA ARG A 174 -7.76 -5.10 -0.73
C ARG A 174 -9.03 -5.81 -1.27
N THR A 175 -9.06 -6.19 -2.55
CA THR A 175 -10.17 -6.96 -3.15
C THR A 175 -10.03 -8.48 -3.01
N THR A 176 -8.83 -9.04 -2.79
CA THR A 176 -8.59 -10.50 -2.83
C THR A 176 -9.61 -11.35 -2.06
N PRO A 177 -9.99 -11.04 -0.80
CA PRO A 177 -10.98 -11.86 -0.08
C PRO A 177 -12.42 -11.65 -0.57
N TRP A 178 -12.74 -10.53 -1.25
CA TRP A 178 -14.00 -10.39 -1.99
C TRP A 178 -14.00 -11.25 -3.25
N ARG A 179 -12.91 -11.22 -4.04
CA ARG A 179 -12.75 -12.06 -5.24
C ARG A 179 -12.85 -13.54 -4.93
N ALA A 180 -12.21 -13.99 -3.85
CA ALA A 180 -12.27 -15.37 -3.38
C ALA A 180 -13.68 -15.81 -2.95
N LEU A 181 -14.42 -14.96 -2.23
CA LEU A 181 -15.81 -15.25 -1.83
C LEU A 181 -16.79 -15.22 -3.02
N LEU A 182 -16.55 -14.38 -4.04
CA LEU A 182 -17.34 -14.37 -5.28
C LEU A 182 -17.06 -15.63 -6.12
N ALA A 183 -15.80 -16.03 -6.28
CA ALA A 183 -15.44 -17.28 -6.96
C ALA A 183 -16.10 -18.50 -6.29
N ALA A 184 -15.95 -18.62 -4.96
CA ALA A 184 -16.58 -19.68 -4.18
C ALA A 184 -18.12 -19.66 -4.18
N ALA A 185 -18.75 -18.57 -4.64
CA ALA A 185 -20.19 -18.50 -4.89
C ALA A 185 -20.59 -19.05 -6.26
N LEU A 186 -19.70 -18.93 -7.25
CA LEU A 186 -19.90 -19.45 -8.61
C LEU A 186 -19.47 -20.92 -8.75
N ASP A 187 -18.62 -21.43 -7.85
CA ASP A 187 -18.35 -22.87 -7.68
C ASP A 187 -19.60 -23.67 -7.20
N GLN A 188 -20.69 -22.98 -6.84
CA GLN A 188 -21.97 -23.58 -6.41
C GLN A 188 -23.06 -23.37 -7.47
N PRO A 189 -24.08 -24.26 -7.56
CA PRO A 189 -25.17 -24.12 -8.54
C PRO A 189 -25.89 -22.76 -8.42
N HIS A 190 -25.71 -21.91 -9.42
CA HIS A 190 -26.25 -20.55 -9.48
C HIS A 190 -27.23 -20.35 -10.64
N GLY A 191 -27.90 -19.20 -10.66
CA GLY A 191 -28.71 -18.76 -11.79
C GLY A 191 -27.88 -18.15 -12.92
N ALA A 192 -28.49 -17.89 -14.07
CA ALA A 192 -27.88 -17.12 -15.16
C ALA A 192 -27.58 -15.70 -14.71
N ILE A 193 -26.31 -15.30 -14.70
CA ILE A 193 -25.86 -13.99 -14.21
C ILE A 193 -26.07 -12.94 -15.30
N SER A 194 -26.77 -11.85 -14.97
CA SER A 194 -27.19 -10.82 -15.95
C SER A 194 -26.49 -9.48 -15.75
N ALA A 195 -26.13 -9.15 -14.51
CA ALA A 195 -25.49 -7.89 -14.13
C ALA A 195 -24.82 -8.04 -12.76
N ALA A 196 -24.01 -7.05 -12.38
CA ALA A 196 -23.45 -6.98 -11.03
C ALA A 196 -23.52 -5.56 -10.44
N THR A 197 -23.53 -5.48 -9.12
CA THR A 197 -23.42 -4.25 -8.33
C THR A 197 -22.30 -4.37 -7.31
N VAL A 198 -21.37 -3.42 -7.30
CA VAL A 198 -20.44 -3.20 -6.17
C VAL A 198 -20.90 -1.96 -5.41
N GLU A 199 -20.98 -2.04 -4.08
CA GLU A 199 -21.33 -0.89 -3.23
C GLU A 199 -20.16 -0.53 -2.32
N ALA A 200 -19.77 0.75 -2.30
CA ALA A 200 -18.62 1.23 -1.55
C ALA A 200 -18.73 2.72 -1.19
N GLU A 201 -17.87 3.19 -0.27
CA GLU A 201 -17.66 4.62 -0.05
C GLU A 201 -17.25 5.36 -1.35
N ARG A 202 -17.63 6.63 -1.46
CA ARG A 202 -17.33 7.44 -2.66
C ARG A 202 -15.82 7.57 -2.89
N GLY A 203 -15.36 7.17 -4.08
CA GLY A 203 -13.96 7.31 -4.49
C GLY A 203 -13.04 6.14 -4.13
N ASN A 204 -13.61 4.98 -3.79
CA ASN A 204 -12.85 3.81 -3.36
C ASN A 204 -12.20 3.05 -4.53
N ALA A 205 -10.88 3.18 -4.68
CA ALA A 205 -10.09 2.52 -5.73
C ALA A 205 -10.27 0.98 -5.80
N SER A 206 -10.47 0.30 -4.66
CA SER A 206 -10.74 -1.14 -4.65
C SER A 206 -12.11 -1.52 -5.22
N ALA A 207 -13.11 -0.64 -5.11
CA ALA A 207 -14.44 -0.88 -5.67
C ALA A 207 -14.42 -0.81 -7.20
N ASP A 208 -13.71 0.15 -7.77
CA ASP A 208 -13.51 0.31 -9.21
C ASP A 208 -12.79 -0.91 -9.80
N LEU A 209 -11.70 -1.37 -9.17
CA LEU A 209 -10.99 -2.60 -9.56
C LEU A 209 -11.85 -3.86 -9.43
N LEU A 210 -12.60 -4.02 -8.34
CA LEU A 210 -13.49 -5.17 -8.16
C LEU A 210 -14.62 -5.17 -9.22
N ALA A 211 -15.19 -4.00 -9.51
CA ALA A 211 -16.24 -3.83 -10.51
C ALA A 211 -15.76 -4.06 -11.94
N ALA A 212 -14.51 -3.67 -12.25
CA ALA A 212 -13.84 -4.03 -13.49
C ALA A 212 -13.64 -5.55 -13.58
N TRP A 213 -12.98 -6.17 -12.58
CA TRP A 213 -12.71 -7.61 -12.57
C TRP A 213 -13.97 -8.47 -12.77
N ILE A 214 -15.08 -8.18 -12.09
CA ILE A 214 -16.36 -8.88 -12.27
C ILE A 214 -16.87 -8.72 -13.72
N GLY A 215 -16.82 -7.50 -14.26
CA GLY A 215 -17.28 -7.21 -15.61
C GLY A 215 -16.46 -7.94 -16.68
N GLY A 216 -15.13 -7.83 -16.61
CA GLY A 216 -14.22 -8.46 -17.57
C GLY A 216 -14.22 -9.99 -17.51
N ARG A 217 -14.34 -10.59 -16.32
CA ARG A 217 -14.34 -12.06 -16.15
C ARG A 217 -15.68 -12.74 -16.44
N LEU A 218 -16.80 -12.03 -16.41
CA LEU A 218 -18.13 -12.59 -16.69
C LEU A 218 -18.78 -12.04 -17.98
N GLY A 219 -18.23 -10.98 -18.58
CA GLY A 219 -18.82 -10.31 -19.76
C GLY A 219 -20.09 -9.51 -19.46
N ILE A 220 -20.36 -9.18 -18.18
CA ILE A 220 -21.63 -8.58 -17.73
C ILE A 220 -21.51 -7.08 -17.37
N PRO A 221 -22.59 -6.30 -17.53
CA PRO A 221 -22.63 -4.92 -17.05
C PRO A 221 -22.54 -4.86 -15.52
N THR A 222 -21.45 -4.28 -15.00
CA THR A 222 -21.22 -4.11 -13.55
C THR A 222 -21.29 -2.64 -13.15
N LYS A 223 -22.20 -2.29 -12.24
CA LYS A 223 -22.41 -0.92 -11.72
C LYS A 223 -21.74 -0.72 -10.36
N ILE A 224 -21.37 0.52 -10.06
CA ILE A 224 -20.88 0.93 -8.74
C ILE A 224 -21.91 1.86 -8.09
N LYS A 225 -22.29 1.60 -6.83
CA LYS A 225 -23.14 2.49 -6.03
C LYS A 225 -22.37 3.05 -4.84
N VAL A 226 -22.67 4.29 -4.48
CA VAL A 226 -22.12 4.93 -3.28
C VAL A 226 -22.89 4.50 -2.04
N SER A 227 -22.20 3.88 -1.09
CA SER A 227 -22.69 3.57 0.25
C SER A 227 -22.05 4.49 1.30
N ARG A 228 -22.36 4.26 2.58
CA ARG A 228 -21.76 4.99 3.71
C ARG A 228 -20.34 4.51 4.08
N GLY A 229 -19.82 3.46 3.44
CA GLY A 229 -18.54 2.85 3.80
C GLY A 229 -18.57 2.11 5.15
N PRO A 230 -17.40 1.76 5.73
CA PRO A 230 -16.05 2.05 5.23
C PRO A 230 -15.54 1.01 4.21
N GLY A 231 -14.90 1.49 3.15
CA GLY A 231 -14.47 0.71 2.00
C GLY A 231 -15.63 0.15 1.17
N ILE A 232 -15.40 -1.01 0.55
CA ILE A 232 -16.45 -1.83 -0.06
C ILE A 232 -17.38 -2.34 1.04
N THR A 233 -18.69 -2.15 0.86
CA THR A 233 -19.76 -2.62 1.75
C THR A 233 -20.59 -3.72 1.14
N ALA A 234 -20.65 -3.88 -0.19
CA ALA A 234 -21.27 -5.02 -0.82
C ALA A 234 -20.70 -5.37 -2.19
N ALA A 235 -20.84 -6.64 -2.58
CA ALA A 235 -20.72 -7.12 -3.96
C ALA A 235 -21.89 -8.07 -4.23
N ILE A 236 -22.62 -7.83 -5.32
CA ILE A 236 -23.88 -8.49 -5.66
C ILE A 236 -23.83 -8.92 -7.13
N LEU A 237 -24.20 -10.17 -7.42
CA LEU A 237 -24.38 -10.69 -8.77
C LEU A 237 -25.88 -11.00 -8.96
N HIS A 238 -26.49 -10.38 -9.95
CA HIS A 238 -27.93 -10.45 -10.21
C HIS A 238 -28.24 -11.64 -11.13
N THR A 239 -29.01 -12.62 -10.65
CA THR A 239 -29.36 -13.82 -11.41
C THR A 239 -30.86 -14.01 -11.58
N ASP A 240 -31.28 -14.80 -12.58
CA ASP A 240 -32.68 -15.22 -12.81
C ASP A 240 -33.32 -15.91 -11.58
N ARG A 241 -32.49 -16.50 -10.70
CA ARG A 241 -32.90 -17.17 -9.46
C ARG A 241 -32.79 -16.29 -8.22
N GLY A 242 -32.45 -15.01 -8.38
CA GLY A 242 -32.24 -14.03 -7.30
C GLY A 242 -30.78 -13.63 -7.12
N ASP A 243 -30.54 -12.73 -6.17
CA ASP A 243 -29.22 -12.12 -5.97
C ASP A 243 -28.27 -13.02 -5.15
N LEU A 244 -27.12 -13.34 -5.72
CA LEU A 244 -25.93 -13.75 -4.98
C LEU A 244 -25.33 -12.50 -4.34
N SER A 245 -25.16 -12.45 -3.02
CA SER A 245 -24.63 -11.24 -2.37
C SER A 245 -23.68 -11.51 -1.21
N ILE A 246 -22.66 -10.65 -1.14
CA ILE A 246 -21.76 -10.50 0.00
C ILE A 246 -21.97 -9.09 0.51
N THR A 247 -22.41 -8.93 1.76
CA THR A 247 -22.68 -7.62 2.38
C THR A 247 -21.93 -7.49 3.70
N ARG A 248 -21.13 -6.44 3.86
CA ARG A 248 -20.28 -6.15 5.02
C ARG A 248 -20.52 -4.72 5.53
N PRO A 249 -21.64 -4.45 6.22
CA PRO A 249 -22.00 -3.10 6.66
C PRO A 249 -21.15 -2.57 7.83
N ASP A 250 -20.51 -3.44 8.62
CA ASP A 250 -19.73 -3.06 9.81
C ASP A 250 -18.20 -3.03 9.59
N GLY A 251 -17.74 -3.39 8.38
CA GLY A 251 -16.31 -3.51 8.04
C GLY A 251 -15.59 -4.73 8.64
N ARG A 252 -16.28 -5.65 9.32
CA ARG A 252 -15.71 -6.82 10.03
C ARG A 252 -16.32 -8.15 9.58
N LEU A 253 -17.64 -8.29 9.71
CA LEU A 253 -18.37 -9.51 9.38
C LEU A 253 -19.14 -9.31 8.08
N ALA A 254 -18.99 -10.23 7.14
CA ALA A 254 -19.86 -10.25 5.97
C ALA A 254 -20.96 -11.29 6.13
N GLN A 255 -22.18 -10.90 5.78
CA GLN A 255 -23.25 -11.83 5.46
C GLN A 255 -23.11 -12.23 3.99
N TYR A 256 -23.07 -13.54 3.77
CA TYR A 256 -23.00 -14.21 2.49
C TYR A 256 -24.35 -14.87 2.23
N SER A 257 -25.00 -14.51 1.13
CA SER A 257 -26.35 -14.96 0.76
C SER A 257 -26.34 -15.58 -0.63
N VAL A 258 -26.98 -16.75 -0.74
CA VAL A 258 -27.20 -17.49 -1.99
C VAL A 258 -28.69 -17.85 -2.06
N PRO A 259 -29.39 -17.62 -3.18
CA PRO A 259 -30.79 -18.00 -3.31
C PRO A 259 -31.01 -19.48 -2.99
N GLY A 260 -32.03 -19.77 -2.18
CA GLY A 260 -32.35 -21.14 -1.74
C GLY A 260 -31.44 -21.71 -0.63
N GLN A 261 -30.43 -20.97 -0.15
CA GLN A 261 -29.57 -21.40 0.96
C GLN A 261 -29.74 -20.52 2.21
N PRO A 262 -29.44 -21.05 3.42
CA PRO A 262 -29.31 -20.22 4.62
C PRO A 262 -28.18 -19.18 4.50
N ASN A 263 -28.46 -17.95 4.94
CA ASN A 263 -27.46 -16.89 5.08
C ASN A 263 -26.29 -17.36 5.96
N ARG A 264 -25.06 -17.20 5.47
CA ARG A 264 -23.83 -17.57 6.18
C ARG A 264 -23.09 -16.31 6.62
N HIS A 265 -22.40 -16.37 7.75
CA HIS A 265 -21.50 -15.30 8.19
C HIS A 265 -20.05 -15.69 7.92
N VAL A 266 -19.29 -14.81 7.26
CA VAL A 266 -17.88 -15.02 6.91
C VAL A 266 -17.02 -13.87 7.41
N ALA A 267 -15.80 -14.20 7.86
CA ALA A 267 -14.85 -13.21 8.36
C ALA A 267 -14.22 -12.45 7.18
N LEU A 268 -14.71 -11.22 6.94
CA LEU A 268 -14.28 -10.37 5.83
C LEU A 268 -13.73 -9.04 6.36
N LYS A 269 -12.94 -9.06 7.44
CA LYS A 269 -12.41 -7.83 8.04
C LYS A 269 -11.64 -6.97 7.02
N ARG A 270 -11.71 -5.65 7.18
CA ARG A 270 -10.72 -4.77 6.53
C ARG A 270 -9.33 -5.20 7.00
N ARG A 271 -8.40 -5.35 6.05
CA ARG A 271 -7.03 -5.79 6.29
C ARG A 271 -6.11 -4.61 6.56
N GLU A 272 -5.20 -4.79 7.50
CA GLU A 272 -4.15 -3.81 7.80
C GLU A 272 -3.07 -3.81 6.71
N THR A 273 -2.32 -2.71 6.58
CA THR A 273 -1.34 -2.54 5.49
C THR A 273 -0.26 -3.64 5.48
N TYR A 274 0.14 -4.18 6.64
CA TYR A 274 1.09 -5.29 6.70
C TYR A 274 0.52 -6.61 6.17
N GLU A 275 -0.78 -6.86 6.30
CA GLU A 275 -1.45 -8.07 5.80
C GLU A 275 -1.62 -8.06 4.28
N LEU A 276 -1.64 -6.85 3.69
CA LEU A 276 -1.69 -6.63 2.25
C LEU A 276 -0.27 -6.73 1.68
N LEU A 277 0.70 -6.06 2.29
CA LEU A 277 2.10 -6.16 1.91
C LEU A 277 2.62 -7.61 2.00
N ALA A 278 2.27 -8.36 3.05
CA ALA A 278 2.60 -9.78 3.15
C ALA A 278 1.98 -10.62 2.02
N GLU A 279 0.78 -10.28 1.53
CA GLU A 279 0.19 -10.99 0.39
C GLU A 279 0.97 -10.72 -0.91
N GLU A 280 1.37 -9.47 -1.17
CA GLU A 280 2.19 -9.11 -2.35
C GLU A 280 3.61 -9.68 -2.30
N LEU A 281 4.13 -10.06 -1.12
CA LEU A 281 5.43 -10.72 -0.97
C LEU A 281 5.36 -12.25 -1.18
N ARG A 282 4.18 -12.84 -1.41
CA ARG A 282 4.01 -14.29 -1.68
C ARG A 282 4.17 -14.68 -3.15
N ARG A 283 3.90 -13.77 -4.10
CA ARG A 283 4.09 -13.96 -5.55
C ARG A 283 4.71 -12.70 -6.12
N LEU A 284 5.96 -12.80 -6.58
CA LEU A 284 6.74 -11.67 -7.10
C LEU A 284 6.64 -11.54 -8.62
N ASP A 285 6.22 -12.59 -9.31
CA ASP A 285 5.88 -12.59 -10.73
C ASP A 285 4.77 -11.57 -11.05
N PRO A 286 4.60 -11.15 -12.32
CA PRO A 286 3.43 -10.38 -12.75
C PRO A 286 2.11 -11.02 -12.29
N ASP A 287 1.08 -10.19 -12.05
CA ASP A 287 -0.29 -10.65 -11.83
C ASP A 287 -1.10 -10.37 -13.10
N ASP A 288 -1.28 -11.41 -13.90
CA ASP A 288 -1.98 -11.35 -15.19
C ASP A 288 -3.47 -10.98 -15.01
N VAL A 289 -4.06 -11.36 -13.88
CA VAL A 289 -5.45 -11.03 -13.52
C VAL A 289 -5.57 -9.55 -13.14
N TYR A 290 -4.52 -8.96 -12.57
CA TYR A 290 -4.45 -7.52 -12.36
C TYR A 290 -4.33 -6.77 -13.69
N ALA A 291 -3.48 -7.22 -14.61
CA ALA A 291 -3.31 -6.61 -15.94
C ALA A 291 -4.64 -6.59 -16.73
N GLU A 292 -5.32 -7.73 -16.85
CA GLU A 292 -6.66 -7.81 -17.47
C GLU A 292 -7.68 -6.85 -16.81
N THR A 293 -7.62 -6.73 -15.48
CA THR A 293 -8.53 -5.86 -14.70
C THR A 293 -8.23 -4.39 -14.93
N VAL A 294 -6.95 -4.02 -15.12
CA VAL A 294 -6.51 -2.68 -15.49
C VAL A 294 -7.03 -2.31 -16.88
N ASP A 295 -6.88 -3.19 -17.87
CA ASP A 295 -7.37 -2.96 -19.24
C ASP A 295 -8.90 -2.83 -19.29
N GLU A 296 -9.62 -3.65 -18.53
CA GLU A 296 -11.07 -3.55 -18.35
C GLU A 296 -11.47 -2.21 -17.69
N LEU A 297 -10.75 -1.75 -16.66
CA LEU A 297 -11.01 -0.47 -16.02
C LEU A 297 -10.77 0.72 -16.98
N LEU A 298 -9.73 0.67 -17.81
CA LEU A 298 -9.45 1.67 -18.84
C LEU A 298 -10.53 1.69 -19.93
N ARG A 299 -10.95 0.51 -20.43
CA ARG A 299 -12.05 0.41 -21.41
C ARG A 299 -13.38 0.95 -20.86
N ARG A 300 -13.70 0.65 -19.59
CA ARG A 300 -14.92 1.14 -18.92
C ARG A 300 -14.91 2.66 -18.69
N THR A 301 -13.77 3.22 -18.28
CA THR A 301 -13.66 4.67 -18.05
C THR A 301 -13.67 5.47 -19.35
N THR A 302 -13.14 4.90 -20.43
CA THR A 302 -13.19 5.50 -21.78
C THR A 302 -14.59 5.39 -22.41
N GLY A 303 -15.12 4.18 -22.57
CA GLY A 303 -16.43 3.95 -23.20
C GLY A 303 -17.62 4.48 -22.38
N GLY A 304 -17.46 4.64 -21.06
CA GLY A 304 -18.43 5.37 -20.23
C GLY A 304 -18.54 6.85 -20.59
N GLY A 305 -17.45 7.45 -21.09
CA GLY A 305 -17.46 8.80 -21.66
C GLY A 305 -18.27 8.85 -22.95
N GLU A 306 -18.05 7.91 -23.87
CA GLU A 306 -18.78 7.82 -25.14
C GLU A 306 -20.28 7.59 -24.92
N GLN A 307 -20.67 6.70 -24.00
CA GLN A 307 -22.09 6.49 -23.66
C GLN A 307 -22.74 7.72 -23.01
N LEU A 308 -21.99 8.54 -22.26
CA LEU A 308 -22.50 9.80 -21.72
C LEU A 308 -22.65 10.88 -22.82
N VAL A 309 -21.73 10.93 -23.78
CA VAL A 309 -21.83 11.81 -24.96
C VAL A 309 -23.01 11.40 -25.83
N GLU A 310 -23.19 10.11 -26.10
CA GLU A 310 -24.30 9.60 -26.90
C GLU A 310 -25.66 9.76 -26.20
N ALA A 311 -25.73 9.55 -24.87
CA ALA A 311 -26.93 9.85 -24.08
C ALA A 311 -27.23 11.36 -24.07
N GLY A 312 -26.20 12.23 -24.12
CA GLY A 312 -26.34 13.67 -24.32
C GLY A 312 -26.91 14.00 -25.70
N ALA A 313 -26.38 13.40 -26.78
CA ALA A 313 -26.86 13.58 -28.15
C ALA A 313 -28.31 13.07 -28.36
N ARG A 314 -28.65 11.92 -27.76
CA ARG A 314 -30.02 11.38 -27.75
C ARG A 314 -30.99 12.26 -26.95
N ARG A 315 -30.53 12.91 -25.88
CA ARG A 315 -31.32 13.94 -25.15
C ARG A 315 -31.49 15.23 -25.96
N ALA A 316 -30.49 15.63 -26.74
CA ALA A 316 -30.59 16.81 -27.61
C ALA A 316 -31.55 16.57 -28.80
N SER A 317 -31.44 15.44 -29.48
CA SER A 317 -32.33 15.10 -30.60
C SER A 317 -33.79 14.87 -30.16
N GLY A 318 -34.00 14.25 -28.99
CA GLY A 318 -35.34 14.05 -28.43
C GLY A 318 -36.09 15.33 -28.01
N ALA A 319 -35.42 16.48 -27.95
CA ALA A 319 -36.02 17.75 -27.52
C ALA A 319 -36.74 18.53 -28.63
N THR A 320 -36.66 18.09 -29.90
CA THR A 320 -37.08 18.89 -31.06
C THR A 320 -38.53 18.62 -31.51
N THR A 321 -39.20 17.59 -30.98
CA THR A 321 -40.47 17.07 -31.54
C THR A 321 -41.66 17.16 -30.57
N ALA A 322 -41.80 18.31 -29.88
CA ALA A 322 -42.93 18.54 -28.98
C ALA A 322 -43.31 20.03 -28.83
N ASN A 323 -43.78 20.68 -29.91
CA ASN A 323 -44.70 21.82 -29.76
C ASN A 323 -45.47 22.17 -31.05
N GLY A 324 -46.77 21.89 -31.02
CA GLY A 324 -47.81 22.48 -31.86
C GLY A 324 -49.14 22.33 -31.09
N ALA A 325 -50.11 23.23 -31.14
CA ALA A 325 -50.22 24.50 -31.89
C ALA A 325 -50.85 25.57 -30.97
N THR A 326 -50.96 26.85 -31.33
CA THR A 326 -52.02 27.37 -32.22
C THR A 326 -51.87 28.88 -32.40
N ALA A 327 -52.21 29.40 -33.58
CA ALA A 327 -52.50 30.82 -33.84
C ALA A 327 -53.40 30.94 -35.08
N THR A 328 -54.28 31.95 -35.12
CA THR A 328 -55.35 32.06 -36.13
C THR A 328 -55.06 33.16 -37.17
N ARG A 329 -55.72 33.07 -38.34
CA ARG A 329 -55.54 33.94 -39.51
C ARG A 329 -55.71 35.44 -39.22
N ALA A 330 -54.86 36.24 -39.86
CA ALA A 330 -55.19 37.54 -40.44
C ALA A 330 -54.44 37.67 -41.79
N SER A 331 -54.91 38.54 -42.69
CA SER A 331 -54.44 38.60 -44.09
C SER A 331 -54.21 40.03 -44.56
N THR A 332 -53.12 40.28 -45.29
CA THR A 332 -53.08 41.26 -46.38
C THR A 332 -51.97 40.93 -47.38
N ASP A 333 -52.18 41.42 -48.60
CA ASP A 333 -51.44 41.21 -49.84
C ASP A 333 -50.11 42.00 -49.96
N SER A 334 -49.30 41.61 -50.96
CA SER A 334 -48.46 42.43 -51.86
C SER A 334 -46.93 42.20 -51.88
N GLY A 335 -46.33 42.34 -53.07
CA GLY A 335 -45.00 42.98 -53.21
C GLY A 335 -43.75 42.11 -53.46
N ASP A 336 -43.74 41.35 -54.55
CA ASP A 336 -42.64 41.08 -55.52
C ASP A 336 -41.13 41.29 -55.18
N SER A 337 -40.31 40.53 -55.92
CA SER A 337 -38.96 40.84 -56.43
C SER A 337 -37.69 40.57 -55.60
N ALA A 338 -36.76 39.89 -56.29
CA ALA A 338 -35.50 39.33 -55.83
C ALA A 338 -34.38 40.34 -55.55
N GLY A 339 -33.43 39.95 -54.70
CA GLY A 339 -32.15 40.65 -54.53
C GLY A 339 -31.12 39.82 -53.75
N SER A 340 -30.04 39.40 -54.41
CA SER A 340 -28.91 38.71 -53.76
C SER A 340 -27.85 39.70 -53.31
N THR A 341 -27.27 39.52 -52.11
CA THR A 341 -25.80 39.51 -51.89
C THR A 341 -25.46 39.12 -50.43
N ASN A 342 -24.16 39.10 -50.10
CA ASN A 342 -23.57 38.38 -48.97
C ASN A 342 -22.78 39.30 -48.02
N SER A 343 -22.39 38.76 -46.87
CA SER A 343 -21.18 39.09 -46.10
C SER A 343 -21.17 40.22 -45.05
N THR A 344 -21.21 39.75 -43.79
CA THR A 344 -20.20 39.96 -42.73
C THR A 344 -20.22 41.17 -41.76
N ARG A 345 -20.19 40.76 -40.48
CA ARG A 345 -19.40 41.24 -39.32
C ARG A 345 -19.88 42.43 -38.47
N SER A 346 -20.14 42.08 -37.21
CA SER A 346 -20.35 42.96 -36.06
C SER A 346 -19.08 43.70 -35.63
N ALA A 347 -19.27 44.92 -35.12
CA ALA A 347 -18.49 45.49 -34.03
C ALA A 347 -19.12 45.06 -32.66
N ASN A 348 -18.64 45.41 -31.46
CA ASN A 348 -17.57 46.33 -31.06
C ASN A 348 -17.00 45.97 -29.65
N SER A 349 -16.04 46.79 -29.19
CA SER A 349 -15.68 47.15 -27.78
C SER A 349 -16.48 46.53 -26.61
N THR A 350 -15.90 45.98 -25.54
CA THR A 350 -14.86 46.46 -24.58
C THR A 350 -15.26 47.60 -23.61
N GLY A 351 -15.37 47.26 -22.31
CA GLY A 351 -15.28 48.19 -21.17
C GLY A 351 -16.57 48.92 -20.75
N SER A 352 -16.67 49.51 -19.55
CA SER A 352 -15.83 49.43 -18.33
C SER A 352 -16.56 50.12 -17.14
N ARG A 353 -15.96 50.09 -15.93
CA ARG A 353 -16.28 50.87 -14.70
C ARG A 353 -17.48 50.35 -13.87
N ASP A 354 -17.35 50.05 -12.57
CA ASP A 354 -17.07 50.88 -11.37
C ASP A 354 -18.31 51.68 -10.92
N SER A 355 -18.65 51.87 -9.63
CA SER A 355 -17.91 51.69 -8.35
C SER A 355 -18.85 51.36 -7.15
N ALA A 356 -18.32 51.28 -5.91
CA ALA A 356 -19.00 50.79 -4.69
C ALA A 356 -19.74 51.86 -3.85
N GLY A 357 -20.57 51.44 -2.87
CA GLY A 357 -21.18 52.34 -1.87
C GLY A 357 -22.03 51.66 -0.77
N SER A 358 -21.57 51.76 0.49
CA SER A 358 -22.12 51.21 1.75
C SER A 358 -23.57 51.57 2.14
N GLY A 359 -24.24 50.71 2.93
CA GLY A 359 -25.46 51.01 3.72
C GLY A 359 -25.80 49.89 4.73
N ASP A 360 -26.18 50.25 5.97
CA ASP A 360 -26.30 49.34 7.13
C ASP A 360 -27.59 49.57 7.94
N LYS A 361 -28.21 48.49 8.49
CA LYS A 361 -28.65 48.38 9.91
C LYS A 361 -29.47 47.13 10.32
N ASP A 362 -29.12 46.61 11.51
CA ASP A 362 -29.94 46.33 12.72
C ASP A 362 -31.46 45.99 12.63
N THR A 363 -32.09 45.25 13.57
CA THR A 363 -31.68 44.25 14.61
C THR A 363 -32.95 43.52 15.12
N ALA A 364 -32.81 42.33 15.70
CA ALA A 364 -33.73 41.82 16.73
C ALA A 364 -33.01 40.83 17.67
N LYS A 365 -33.37 40.81 18.97
CA LYS A 365 -32.59 40.18 20.04
C LYS A 365 -33.44 39.74 21.23
N LYS A 366 -33.31 38.49 21.70
CA LYS A 366 -33.68 38.11 23.09
C LYS A 366 -33.01 36.82 23.58
N THR A 367 -32.59 36.85 24.84
CA THR A 367 -32.11 35.74 25.68
C THR A 367 -32.63 36.02 27.10
N PRO A 368 -32.79 35.02 27.97
CA PRO A 368 -31.69 34.52 28.83
C PRO A 368 -31.67 32.96 28.82
N ALA A 369 -31.10 32.16 29.72
CA ALA A 369 -30.65 32.40 31.11
C ALA A 369 -29.57 31.42 31.63
N LYS A 370 -29.38 31.45 32.95
CA LYS A 370 -28.56 30.56 33.80
C LYS A 370 -29.52 29.51 34.46
N LYS A 371 -29.12 28.49 35.24
CA LYS A 371 -27.85 28.09 35.88
C LYS A 371 -27.98 26.63 36.40
N SER A 372 -26.91 25.84 36.41
CA SER A 372 -26.54 24.92 37.51
C SER A 372 -25.27 24.12 37.15
N ALA A 373 -24.61 23.53 38.15
CA ALA A 373 -23.40 22.72 37.96
C ALA A 373 -23.34 21.57 38.97
N ALA A 374 -22.83 20.42 38.56
CA ALA A 374 -22.50 19.31 39.44
C ALA A 374 -21.27 18.54 38.92
N LYS A 375 -20.29 18.28 39.79
CA LYS A 375 -19.17 17.36 39.51
C LYS A 375 -19.57 15.93 39.86
N LYS A 376 -19.14 14.94 39.06
CA LYS A 376 -18.66 13.67 39.63
C LYS A 376 -17.60 13.02 38.74
N ALA A 377 -16.71 12.26 39.38
CA ALA A 377 -15.48 11.70 38.80
C ALA A 377 -15.67 10.20 38.42
N PRO A 378 -14.71 9.55 37.74
CA PRO A 378 -14.97 8.34 36.95
C PRO A 378 -15.10 7.05 37.77
N ALA A 379 -15.85 6.09 37.22
CA ALA A 379 -15.99 4.74 37.76
C ALA A 379 -14.77 3.86 37.43
N LYS A 380 -14.43 2.94 38.34
CA LYS A 380 -13.16 2.21 38.40
C LYS A 380 -13.04 1.09 37.36
N LYS A 381 -11.78 0.76 37.03
CA LYS A 381 -11.38 -0.56 36.51
C LYS A 381 -11.94 -1.69 37.39
N SER A 382 -12.46 -2.76 36.78
CA SER A 382 -12.51 -4.10 37.39
C SER A 382 -11.40 -4.96 36.76
N ALA A 383 -10.67 -5.71 37.59
CA ALA A 383 -9.58 -6.56 37.13
C ALA A 383 -10.04 -8.03 37.05
N ALA A 384 -10.08 -8.60 35.85
CA ALA A 384 -10.28 -10.04 35.68
C ALA A 384 -9.03 -10.80 36.14
N LYS A 385 -9.20 -11.71 37.10
CA LYS A 385 -8.12 -12.41 37.81
C LYS A 385 -7.62 -13.61 37.00
N LYS A 386 -6.31 -13.69 36.74
CA LYS A 386 -5.68 -14.92 36.21
C LYS A 386 -5.62 -16.00 37.30
N THR A 387 -6.00 -17.23 36.92
CA THR A 387 -5.58 -18.47 37.59
C THR A 387 -5.30 -19.53 36.51
N PRO A 388 -4.35 -20.46 36.72
CA PRO A 388 -3.73 -21.20 35.62
C PRO A 388 -4.49 -22.46 35.19
N ALA A 389 -4.70 -22.62 33.88
CA ALA A 389 -5.05 -23.92 33.30
C ALA A 389 -3.82 -24.85 33.29
N LYS A 390 -4.05 -26.13 33.59
CA LYS A 390 -3.01 -27.14 33.85
C LYS A 390 -2.48 -27.76 32.54
N LYS A 391 -1.19 -28.11 32.49
CA LYS A 391 -0.60 -28.88 31.39
C LYS A 391 -1.22 -30.28 31.29
N THR A 392 -1.65 -30.69 30.09
CA THR A 392 -1.78 -32.10 29.68
C THR A 392 -1.51 -32.21 28.18
N SER A 393 -0.43 -32.91 27.82
CA SER A 393 -0.15 -33.30 26.42
C SER A 393 -0.55 -34.76 26.20
N PRO A 394 -1.11 -35.11 25.02
CA PRO A 394 -0.83 -36.38 24.35
C PRO A 394 0.44 -36.18 23.51
N ALA A 395 1.56 -36.84 23.79
CA ALA A 395 1.81 -38.26 23.54
C ALA A 395 1.91 -38.55 22.02
N ALA A 396 3.14 -38.62 21.51
CA ALA A 396 3.41 -39.03 20.15
C ALA A 396 3.10 -40.51 19.95
N ARG A 397 2.54 -40.88 18.78
CA ARG A 397 2.41 -42.27 18.36
C ARG A 397 3.24 -42.51 17.09
N ALA A 398 4.46 -42.97 17.27
CA ALA A 398 5.23 -43.55 16.17
C ALA A 398 4.65 -44.94 15.85
N THR A 399 4.39 -45.21 14.58
CA THR A 399 4.11 -46.56 14.07
C THR A 399 5.03 -46.85 12.90
N ALA A 400 6.12 -47.57 13.17
CA ALA A 400 6.98 -48.11 12.12
C ALA A 400 6.35 -49.39 11.56
N THR A 401 6.25 -49.50 10.23
CA THR A 401 6.03 -50.76 9.53
C THR A 401 7.13 -50.94 8.49
N LYS A 402 7.63 -52.17 8.38
CA LYS A 402 8.75 -52.55 7.52
C LYS A 402 8.24 -52.84 6.11
N SER A 403 9.11 -52.68 5.11
CA SER A 403 9.21 -53.60 3.97
C SER A 403 10.65 -53.67 3.45
N ALA A 404 11.07 -54.87 3.06
CA ALA A 404 12.33 -55.18 2.37
C ALA A 404 12.05 -55.19 0.85
N ALA A 405 12.86 -54.63 -0.05
CA ALA A 405 14.23 -54.96 -0.45
C ALA A 405 14.34 -56.12 -1.47
N THR A 406 14.51 -55.76 -2.75
CA THR A 406 15.01 -56.59 -3.87
C THR A 406 15.58 -55.58 -4.90
N LEU A 407 16.89 -55.41 -5.07
CA LEU A 407 17.83 -56.20 -5.90
C LEU A 407 17.45 -56.31 -7.40
N SER A 408 18.22 -55.66 -8.28
CA SER A 408 19.05 -56.32 -9.32
C SER A 408 19.81 -55.32 -10.23
N THR A 409 21.09 -55.62 -10.57
CA THR A 409 21.86 -55.29 -11.82
C THR A 409 21.92 -53.86 -12.41
N ALA A 410 23.00 -53.35 -13.02
CA ALA A 410 24.36 -53.84 -13.37
C ALA A 410 25.37 -52.65 -13.29
N ALA A 411 26.65 -52.81 -12.89
CA ALA A 411 27.85 -53.13 -13.71
C ALA A 411 27.94 -52.40 -15.09
N GLY A 412 29.01 -51.68 -15.50
CA GLY A 412 30.33 -51.34 -14.89
C GLY A 412 30.80 -49.94 -15.36
N SER A 413 32.09 -49.53 -15.40
CA SER A 413 33.36 -50.23 -15.12
C SER A 413 34.53 -49.28 -14.74
N ALA A 414 35.31 -49.70 -13.72
CA ALA A 414 36.73 -49.51 -13.39
C ALA A 414 37.62 -48.30 -13.85
N ALA A 415 38.16 -47.56 -12.85
CA ALA A 415 39.60 -47.26 -12.60
C ALA A 415 39.71 -46.56 -11.20
N LYS A 416 40.45 -46.94 -10.13
CA LYS A 416 41.84 -47.45 -9.88
C LYS A 416 42.93 -46.50 -10.38
N LYS A 417 43.91 -46.00 -9.59
CA LYS A 417 44.42 -46.23 -8.21
C LYS A 417 44.72 -44.84 -7.54
N ALA A 418 44.64 -44.58 -6.22
CA ALA A 418 45.45 -45.06 -5.06
C ALA A 418 46.97 -44.76 -5.15
N ALA A 419 47.71 -44.28 -4.13
CA ALA A 419 47.43 -43.73 -2.78
C ALA A 419 48.69 -42.88 -2.33
N LYS A 420 49.23 -42.71 -1.10
CA LYS A 420 49.07 -43.33 0.25
C LYS A 420 49.89 -42.55 1.33
N LYS A 421 49.36 -42.32 2.56
CA LYS A 421 50.05 -41.87 3.82
C LYS A 421 50.70 -40.45 3.86
N ALA A 422 51.13 -39.87 5.00
CA ALA A 422 50.61 -39.82 6.40
C ALA A 422 51.48 -38.95 7.37
N ALA A 423 50.89 -38.54 8.51
CA ALA A 423 51.48 -38.43 9.87
C ALA A 423 52.18 -37.13 10.42
N LYS A 424 51.53 -36.56 11.45
CA LYS A 424 52.01 -36.16 12.80
C LYS A 424 52.82 -34.87 13.10
N SER A 425 52.53 -34.36 14.31
CA SER A 425 53.33 -33.52 15.25
C SER A 425 53.30 -31.98 15.10
N ALA A 426 53.55 -31.16 16.15
CA ALA A 426 53.24 -31.27 17.59
C ALA A 426 53.46 -29.92 18.35
N SER A 427 52.75 -29.73 19.48
CA SER A 427 53.11 -28.96 20.70
C SER A 427 53.65 -27.49 20.65
N SER A 428 52.88 -26.56 21.22
CA SER A 428 53.26 -25.58 22.27
C SER A 428 51.98 -24.84 22.72
N THR A 429 51.58 -24.70 23.99
CA THR A 429 52.23 -24.40 25.30
C THR A 429 52.40 -22.90 25.55
N GLY A 430 51.57 -22.34 26.44
CA GLY A 430 51.64 -20.94 26.89
C GLY A 430 50.47 -20.50 27.79
N GLN A 431 50.65 -20.60 29.12
CA GLN A 431 49.71 -20.05 30.11
C GLN A 431 50.17 -18.67 30.60
N LYS A 432 49.24 -17.76 30.99
CA LYS A 432 49.26 -17.14 32.34
C LYS A 432 48.07 -16.26 32.72
N SER A 433 47.88 -16.16 34.04
CA SER A 433 46.91 -15.35 34.80
C SER A 433 47.32 -15.41 36.31
N THR A 434 46.79 -14.66 37.28
CA THR A 434 45.62 -13.75 37.36
C THR A 434 45.94 -12.48 38.19
N ALA A 435 45.35 -11.35 37.78
CA ALA A 435 44.68 -10.32 38.63
C ALA A 435 45.42 -9.52 39.75
N ARG A 436 44.73 -8.42 40.13
CA ARG A 436 44.86 -7.55 41.34
C ARG A 436 46.08 -6.61 41.43
N GLY A 437 45.87 -5.49 42.14
CA GLY A 437 46.83 -4.38 42.32
C GLY A 437 46.22 -3.29 43.22
N GLY A 438 45.96 -2.10 42.67
CA GLY A 438 45.12 -1.05 43.29
C GLY A 438 45.86 0.08 44.03
N SER A 439 45.14 1.20 44.21
CA SER A 439 45.50 2.43 44.97
C SER A 439 46.70 3.28 44.50
N ALA A 440 46.79 4.58 44.81
CA ALA A 440 45.77 5.62 45.05
C ALA A 440 46.44 7.01 45.20
N ARG A 441 45.68 8.09 44.95
CA ARG A 441 45.89 9.50 45.42
C ARG A 441 47.24 10.19 45.15
N LYS A 442 47.16 11.33 44.42
CA LYS A 442 47.41 12.65 45.04
C LYS A 442 46.57 13.73 44.36
N ALA A 443 46.17 14.76 45.10
CA ALA A 443 45.34 15.85 44.59
C ALA A 443 45.70 17.19 45.24
N THR A 444 45.83 18.21 44.40
CA THR A 444 45.97 19.66 44.69
C THR A 444 45.45 20.34 43.42
N SER A 445 44.38 21.16 43.41
CA SER A 445 44.27 22.51 43.97
C SER A 445 45.37 23.46 43.43
N ARG A 446 45.10 24.69 42.98
CA ARG A 446 44.00 25.61 43.36
C ARG A 446 43.90 26.82 42.40
N LYS A 447 42.79 27.56 42.51
CA LYS A 447 42.44 28.89 41.92
C LYS A 447 42.03 28.92 40.43
N SER A 448 41.00 29.63 39.92
CA SER A 448 39.97 30.61 40.39
C SER A 448 40.09 32.05 39.84
N ALA A 449 39.33 32.34 38.78
CA ALA A 449 38.62 33.60 38.47
C ALA A 449 37.65 33.30 37.29
N SER A 450 36.37 33.71 37.16
CA SER A 450 35.49 34.76 37.73
C SER A 450 35.47 36.10 36.97
N GLY A 451 34.29 36.47 36.43
CA GLY A 451 34.04 37.59 35.51
C GLY A 451 33.31 37.06 34.27
N SER A 452 31.99 37.16 34.04
CA SER A 452 30.90 38.09 34.43
C SER A 452 30.64 39.22 33.43
N SER A 453 29.42 39.20 32.86
CA SER A 453 28.77 40.18 31.96
C SER A 453 29.52 40.56 30.66
N GLU A 454 28.94 41.23 29.66
CA GLU A 454 27.59 41.81 29.54
C GLU A 454 26.99 41.64 28.13
N ALA A 455 25.86 42.29 27.83
CA ALA A 455 25.07 42.08 26.62
C ALA A 455 25.17 43.22 25.59
N GLY A 456 24.80 42.91 24.33
CA GLY A 456 24.04 43.83 23.48
C GLY A 456 24.78 44.51 22.32
N ARG A 457 24.68 43.93 21.12
CA ARG A 457 23.84 44.48 20.03
C ARG A 457 23.55 43.43 18.96
#